data_AF-A0A3D1J1H6-F1
#
_entry.id   AF-A0A3D1J1H6-F1
#
_cell.length_a   1.000
_cell.length_b   1.000
_cell.length_c   1.000
_cell.angle_alpha   90.00
_cell.angle_beta   90.00
_cell.angle_gamma   90.00
#
_symmetry.space_group_name_H-M   'P 1'
#
loop_
_entity.id
_entity.type
_entity.pdbx_description
1 polymer ?
#
loop_
_entity_poly.entity_id
_entity_poly.type
_entity_poly.pdbx_seq_one_letter_code
_entity_poly.pdbx_strand_id
1 'polypeptide(L)'
;MAKQNKLAVFTHLEEEFVPAGLLILTEENTTVIASEFAYGLKYLARHNAIEIDPVSLSIADKAAVRKRRILPAADLKMFGGIRDAAPDAWGRCVIE
;
A
#
# COMPACT_ATOMS: atom_id res chain seq x y z
N MET A 1 18.66 -4.44 -12.87
CA MET A 1 19.04 -3.83 -11.57
C MET A 1 17.77 -3.40 -10.89
N ALA A 2 17.55 -3.86 -9.66
CA ALA A 2 16.39 -3.49 -8.88
C ALA A 2 16.41 -1.98 -8.54
N LYS A 3 15.28 -1.30 -8.76
CA LYS A 3 15.06 0.10 -8.41
C LYS A 3 13.99 0.19 -7.32
N GLN A 4 14.21 1.08 -6.36
CA GLN A 4 13.17 1.43 -5.39
C GLN A 4 12.43 2.70 -5.81
N ASN A 5 11.11 2.59 -5.90
CA ASN A 5 10.20 3.70 -6.14
C ASN A 5 9.42 3.98 -4.86
N LYS A 6 9.39 5.25 -4.44
CA LYS A 6 8.69 5.70 -3.25
C LYS A 6 7.43 6.45 -3.67
N LEU A 7 6.28 5.97 -3.22
CA LEU A 7 4.97 6.43 -3.62
C LEU A 7 4.18 6.89 -2.39
N ALA A 8 3.45 7.99 -2.53
CA ALA A 8 2.48 8.41 -1.53
C ALA A 8 1.14 7.75 -1.86
N VAL A 9 0.52 7.11 -0.86
CA VAL A 9 -0.80 6.50 -1.00
C VAL A 9 -1.84 7.41 -0.38
N PHE A 10 -2.87 7.72 -1.14
CA PHE A 10 -4.02 8.49 -0.71
C PHE A 10 -5.25 7.59 -0.67
N THR A 11 -6.12 7.85 0.30
CA THR A 11 -7.39 7.17 0.45
C THR A 11 -8.49 8.22 0.44
N HIS A 12 -9.55 7.94 -0.30
CA HIS A 12 -10.75 8.76 -0.27
C HIS A 12 -11.57 8.40 0.97
N LEU A 13 -11.68 9.32 1.91
CA LEU A 13 -12.51 9.20 3.10
C LEU A 13 -13.56 10.29 3.06
N GLU A 14 -14.83 9.88 3.13
CA GLU A 14 -15.99 10.79 3.04
C GLU A 14 -15.96 11.62 1.75
N GLU A 15 -15.52 12.88 1.82
CA GLU A 15 -15.48 13.83 0.70
C GLU A 15 -14.06 14.32 0.35
N GLU A 16 -13.01 13.76 0.98
CA GLU A 16 -11.63 14.18 0.74
C GLU A 16 -10.64 13.04 0.52
N PHE A 17 -9.63 13.29 -0.32
CA PHE A 17 -8.45 12.45 -0.41
C PHE A 17 -7.46 12.82 0.70
N VAL A 18 -7.19 11.87 1.59
CA VAL A 18 -6.24 12.03 2.68
C VAL A 18 -5.01 11.15 2.48
N PRO A 19 -3.81 11.59 2.90
CA PRO A 19 -2.62 10.78 2.83
C PRO A 19 -2.71 9.61 3.83
N ALA A 20 -2.73 8.39 3.32
CA ALA A 20 -2.81 7.17 4.12
C ALA A 20 -1.45 6.66 4.57
N GLY A 21 -0.45 6.76 3.71
CA GLY A 21 0.89 6.25 4.01
C GLY A 21 1.88 6.36 2.86
N LEU A 22 3.01 5.70 3.04
CA LEU A 22 4.06 5.58 2.04
C LEU A 22 4.20 4.13 1.62
N LEU A 23 4.16 3.90 0.33
CA LEU A 23 4.46 2.64 -0.33
C LEU A 23 5.86 2.71 -0.92
N ILE A 24 6.65 1.67 -0.71
CA ILE A 24 7.93 1.48 -1.39
C ILE A 24 7.76 0.24 -2.26
N LEU A 25 7.98 0.40 -3.56
CA LEU A 25 8.03 -0.70 -4.52
C LEU A 25 9.47 -0.92 -4.90
N THR A 26 9.92 -2.18 -4.80
CA THR A 26 11.19 -2.60 -5.39
C THR A 26 10.88 -3.33 -6.68
N GLU A 27 11.38 -2.80 -7.79
CA GLU A 27 11.03 -3.23 -9.14
C GLU A 27 12.28 -3.64 -9.91
N GLU A 28 12.17 -4.71 -10.67
CA GLU A 28 13.14 -5.06 -11.70
C GLU A 28 12.46 -5.01 -13.07
N ASN A 29 12.92 -4.09 -13.92
CA ASN A 29 12.25 -3.71 -15.16
C ASN A 29 10.80 -3.25 -14.88
N THR A 30 9.81 -3.97 -15.39
CA THR A 30 8.36 -3.69 -15.19
C THR A 30 7.74 -4.58 -14.10
N THR A 31 8.54 -5.39 -13.42
CA THR A 31 8.06 -6.39 -12.45
C THR A 31 8.32 -5.92 -11.02
N VAL A 32 7.26 -5.81 -10.22
CA VAL A 32 7.37 -5.63 -8.76
C VAL A 32 7.91 -6.93 -8.15
N ILE A 33 9.04 -6.84 -7.45
CA ILE A 33 9.69 -7.97 -6.78
C ILE A 33 9.55 -7.93 -5.25
N ALA A 34 9.33 -6.76 -4.67
CA ALA A 34 9.00 -6.59 -3.26
C ALA A 34 8.24 -5.29 -3.02
N SER A 35 7.49 -5.21 -1.92
CA SER A 35 6.85 -3.98 -1.47
C SER A 35 6.89 -3.84 0.05
N GLU A 36 6.93 -2.60 0.51
CA GLU A 36 6.83 -2.23 1.92
C GLU A 36 5.82 -1.11 2.06
N PHE A 37 5.02 -1.12 3.13
CA PHE A 37 4.09 -0.04 3.42
C PHE A 37 4.23 0.47 4.85
N ALA A 38 4.15 1.79 5.01
CA ALA A 38 4.11 2.45 6.30
C ALA A 38 2.93 3.41 6.37
N TYR A 39 2.04 3.21 7.33
CA TYR A 39 0.95 4.13 7.59
C TYR A 39 1.42 5.50 8.08
N GLY A 40 0.70 6.54 7.66
CA GLY A 40 0.83 7.88 8.22
C GLY A 40 0.34 7.91 9.67
N LEU A 41 1.11 8.53 10.56
CA LEU A 41 0.74 8.61 11.99
C LEU A 41 -0.57 9.38 12.20
N LYS A 42 -0.79 10.44 11.41
CA LYS A 42 -2.05 11.20 11.42
C LYS A 42 -3.20 10.37 10.88
N TYR A 43 -2.96 9.52 9.87
CA TYR A 43 -3.97 8.65 9.31
C TYR A 43 -4.44 7.61 10.33
N LEU A 44 -3.51 6.92 11.01
CA LEU A 44 -3.86 5.97 12.09
C LEU A 44 -4.61 6.63 13.26
N ALA A 45 -4.42 7.93 13.49
CA ALA A 45 -5.13 8.66 14.54
C ALA A 45 -6.57 9.03 14.16
N ARG A 46 -6.97 8.91 12.89
CA ARG A 46 -8.35 9.21 12.46
C ARG A 46 -9.31 8.14 12.99
N HIS A 47 -10.52 8.58 13.29
CA HIS A 47 -11.60 7.70 13.73
C HIS A 47 -12.20 6.91 12.56
N ASN A 48 -12.19 7.50 11.36
CA ASN A 48 -12.68 6.93 10.11
C ASN A 48 -11.56 6.32 9.24
N ALA A 49 -10.41 6.01 9.81
CA ALA A 49 -9.32 5.37 9.07
C ALA A 49 -9.77 3.97 8.60
N ILE A 50 -9.51 3.66 7.33
CA ILE A 50 -9.73 2.32 6.77
C ILE A 50 -8.40 1.61 6.50
N GLU A 51 -8.44 0.28 6.52
CA GLU A 51 -7.30 -0.58 6.22
C GLU A 51 -7.01 -0.56 4.72
N ILE A 52 -5.75 -0.36 4.33
CA ILE A 52 -5.33 -0.44 2.91
C ILE A 52 -5.29 -1.89 2.43
N ASP A 53 -4.90 -2.80 3.31
CA ASP A 53 -4.92 -4.23 3.09
C ASP A 53 -5.30 -4.90 4.42
N PRO A 54 -6.52 -5.46 4.55
CA PRO A 54 -6.99 -5.97 5.86
C PRO A 54 -6.18 -7.16 6.36
N VAL A 55 -5.47 -7.87 5.48
CA VAL A 55 -4.66 -9.04 5.85
C VAL A 55 -3.30 -8.63 6.42
N SER A 56 -2.52 -7.84 5.68
CA SER A 56 -1.15 -7.50 6.08
C SER A 56 -1.07 -6.19 6.86
N LEU A 57 -2.04 -5.29 6.65
CA LEU A 57 -2.03 -3.91 7.15
C LEU A 57 -3.24 -3.63 8.05
N SER A 58 -3.73 -4.62 8.79
CA SER A 58 -4.82 -4.40 9.73
C SER A 58 -4.50 -3.30 10.75
N ILE A 59 -5.47 -2.44 11.03
CA ILE A 59 -5.40 -1.38 12.04
C ILE A 59 -6.21 -1.71 13.29
N ALA A 60 -6.74 -2.94 13.40
CA ALA A 60 -7.37 -3.44 14.62
C ALA A 60 -6.42 -3.33 15.83
N ASP A 61 -5.15 -3.68 15.64
CA ASP A 61 -4.06 -3.32 16.53
C ASP A 61 -3.18 -2.23 15.90
N LYS A 62 -3.53 -0.97 16.17
CA LYS A 62 -2.76 0.19 15.69
C LYS A 62 -1.31 0.17 16.19
N ALA A 63 -1.00 -0.45 17.31
CA ALA A 63 0.38 -0.51 17.83
C ALA A 63 1.26 -1.43 16.97
N ALA A 64 0.69 -2.49 16.40
CA ALA A 64 1.40 -3.43 15.53
C ALA A 64 1.88 -2.78 14.21
N VAL A 65 1.15 -1.78 13.70
CA VAL A 65 1.46 -1.12 12.41
C VAL A 65 2.05 0.29 12.54
N ARG A 66 1.97 0.90 13.73
CA ARG A 66 2.45 2.27 13.98
C ARG A 66 3.97 2.35 13.92
N LYS A 67 4.49 3.34 13.17
CA LYS A 67 5.93 3.61 13.00
C LYS A 67 6.72 2.40 12.48
N ARG A 68 6.07 1.47 11.77
CA ARG A 68 6.71 0.30 11.19
C ARG A 68 6.52 0.30 9.68
N ARG A 69 7.49 -0.31 9.00
CA ARG A 69 7.33 -0.75 7.61
C ARG A 69 6.89 -2.19 7.65
N ILE A 70 5.77 -2.47 7.02
CA ILE A 70 5.17 -3.79 6.97
C ILE A 70 5.45 -4.37 5.60
N LEU A 71 5.64 -5.69 5.55
CA LEU A 71 5.73 -6.47 4.33
C LEU A 71 4.40 -7.18 4.09
N PRO A 72 4.02 -7.48 2.83
CA PRO A 72 2.86 -8.32 2.55
C PRO A 72 2.96 -9.68 3.23
N ALA A 73 1.82 -10.24 3.65
CA ALA A 73 1.76 -11.58 4.21
C ALA A 73 2.12 -12.67 3.16
N ALA A 74 2.46 -13.86 3.65
CA ALA A 74 2.66 -15.07 2.84
C ALA A 74 3.67 -14.95 1.69
N ASP A 75 4.76 -14.20 1.91
CA ASP A 75 5.83 -13.94 0.92
C ASP A 75 5.32 -13.35 -0.41
N LEU A 76 4.17 -12.67 -0.38
CA LEU A 76 3.66 -11.94 -1.52
C LEU A 76 4.56 -10.75 -1.86
N LYS A 77 4.73 -10.48 -3.15
CA LYS A 77 5.50 -9.33 -3.63
C LYS A 77 4.76 -8.01 -3.46
N MET A 78 3.43 -8.05 -3.35
CA MET A 78 2.54 -6.89 -3.32
C MET A 78 1.36 -7.13 -2.37
N PHE A 79 0.92 -6.07 -1.68
CA PHE A 79 -0.27 -6.08 -0.83
C PHE A 79 -1.52 -6.35 -1.67
N GLY A 80 -2.43 -7.20 -1.17
CA GLY A 80 -3.66 -7.58 -1.86
C GLY A 80 -4.51 -6.38 -2.24
N GLY A 81 -4.85 -5.53 -1.26
CA GLY A 81 -5.65 -4.32 -1.52
C GLY A 81 -5.04 -3.35 -2.55
N ILE A 82 -3.71 -3.26 -2.64
CA ILE A 82 -3.05 -2.40 -3.64
C ILE A 82 -3.02 -3.09 -5.01
N ARG A 83 -2.76 -4.40 -5.05
CA ARG A 83 -2.78 -5.19 -6.29
C ARG A 83 -4.16 -5.16 -6.95
N ASP A 84 -5.21 -5.31 -6.16
CA ASP A 84 -6.59 -5.40 -6.66
C ASP A 84 -7.11 -4.04 -7.14
N ALA A 85 -6.52 -2.93 -6.65
CA ALA A 85 -6.78 -1.58 -7.16
C ALA A 85 -5.92 -1.21 -8.37
N ALA A 86 -4.85 -1.95 -8.65
CA ALA A 86 -3.99 -1.72 -9.79
C ALA A 86 -4.57 -2.40 -11.05
N PRO A 87 -4.31 -1.83 -12.26
CA PRO A 87 -4.72 -2.49 -13.49
C PRO A 87 -4.07 -3.86 -13.61
N ASP A 88 -4.89 -4.87 -13.96
CA ASP A 88 -4.41 -6.21 -14.23
C ASP A 88 -3.56 -6.27 -15.53
N ALA A 89 -3.10 -7.47 -15.89
CA ALA A 89 -2.24 -7.63 -17.07
C ALA A 89 -2.91 -7.15 -18.37
N TRP A 90 -4.23 -7.29 -18.49
CA TRP A 90 -4.97 -6.81 -19.64
C TRP A 90 -5.22 -5.30 -19.54
N GLY A 91 -5.63 -4.81 -18.36
CA GLY A 91 -5.90 -3.41 -18.09
C GLY A 91 -4.69 -2.50 -18.31
N ARG A 92 -3.46 -3.00 -18.06
CA ARG A 92 -2.23 -2.24 -18.38
C ARG A 92 -2.08 -1.98 -19.88
N CYS A 93 -2.33 -3.00 -20.71
CA CYS A 93 -2.22 -2.87 -22.17
C CYS A 93 -3.26 -1.93 -22.81
N VAL A 94 -4.33 -1.59 -22.09
CA VAL A 94 -5.36 -0.64 -22.57
C VAL A 94 -5.02 0.82 -22.20
N ILE A 95 -4.18 1.03 -21.19
CA ILE A 95 -3.82 2.35 -20.66
C ILE A 95 -2.47 2.84 -21.21
N GLU A 96 -1.67 1.93 -21.78
CA GLU A 96 -0.43 2.21 -22.53
C GLU A 96 -0.73 2.87 -23.90
#